data_AF-T0YA87-F1
#
_entry.id   AF-T0YA87-F1
#
_cell.length_a   1.000
_cell.length_b   1.000
_cell.length_c   1.000
_cell.angle_alpha   90.00
_cell.angle_beta   90.00
_cell.angle_gamma   90.00
#
_symmetry.space_group_name_H-M   'P 1'
#
loop_
_entity.id
_entity.type
_entity.pdbx_description
1 polymer ?
#
loop_
_entity_poly.entity_id
_entity_poly.type
_entity_poly.pdbx_seq_one_letter_code
_entity_poly.pdbx_strand_id
1 'polypeptide(L)'
;GTFVLTVIIGVTTSVWTKNMALFWVLVGLLAIVNSICYLTEDTMKAEVWPTGQRGTLTALARFISIGLYIPAIYLTGSMPVNTYFLFNAGVWFVGLLTAGAWLLWGRETGQGVSIEQASGEIA
;
A
#
# COMPACT_ATOMS: atom_id res chain seq x y z
N GLY A 1 -4.46 4.73 5.04
CA GLY A 1 -5.25 5.67 4.23
C GLY A 1 -5.95 4.99 3.07
N THR A 2 -5.18 4.33 2.19
CA THR A 2 -5.70 3.76 0.94
C THR A 2 -6.84 2.78 1.11
N PHE A 3 -6.69 1.78 2.00
CA PHE A 3 -7.77 0.80 2.28
C PHE A 3 -9.11 1.48 2.58
N VAL A 4 -9.10 2.46 3.49
CA VAL A 4 -10.30 3.18 3.93
C VAL A 4 -10.92 3.93 2.75
N LEU A 5 -10.13 4.63 1.93
CA LEU A 5 -10.63 5.32 0.75
C LEU A 5 -11.18 4.34 -0.30
N THR A 6 -10.52 3.20 -0.54
CA THR A 6 -11.03 2.16 -1.44
C THR A 6 -12.39 1.64 -0.97
N VAL A 7 -12.58 1.43 0.33
CA VAL A 7 -13.88 1.03 0.92
C VAL A 7 -14.92 2.13 0.73
N ILE A 8 -14.59 3.39 1.04
CA ILE A 8 -15.49 4.53 0.87
C ILE A 8 -15.95 4.64 -0.59
N ILE A 9 -15.03 4.54 -1.54
CA ILE A 9 -15.36 4.59 -2.97
C ILE A 9 -16.25 3.40 -3.34
N GLY A 10 -15.91 2.19 -2.87
CA GLY A 10 -16.71 1.00 -3.12
C GLY A 10 -18.16 1.14 -2.62
N VAL A 11 -18.38 1.59 -1.38
CA VAL A 11 -19.73 1.73 -0.82
C VAL A 11 -20.52 2.89 -1.42
N THR A 12 -19.83 3.94 -1.91
CA THR A 12 -20.48 5.11 -2.53
C THR A 12 -20.72 4.95 -4.03
N THR A 13 -20.54 3.74 -4.59
CA THR A 13 -20.71 3.44 -6.03
C THR A 13 -22.04 3.93 -6.60
N SER A 14 -23.14 3.80 -5.87
CA SER A 14 -24.46 4.27 -6.33
C SER A 14 -24.59 5.79 -6.50
N VAL A 15 -23.68 6.56 -5.89
CA VAL A 15 -23.68 8.03 -5.86
C VAL A 15 -22.70 8.59 -6.89
N TRP A 16 -21.43 8.18 -6.86
CA TRP A 16 -20.41 8.77 -7.76
C TRP A 16 -20.57 8.30 -9.20
N THR A 17 -21.19 7.15 -9.47
CA THR A 17 -21.51 6.72 -10.84
C THR A 17 -22.47 7.67 -11.57
N LYS A 18 -23.22 8.47 -10.82
CA LYS A 18 -24.16 9.47 -11.33
C LYS A 18 -23.60 10.90 -11.31
N ASN A 19 -22.43 11.10 -10.69
CA ASN A 19 -21.84 12.42 -10.50
C ASN A 19 -20.34 12.39 -10.85
N MET A 20 -20.02 12.89 -12.05
CA MET A 20 -18.67 12.94 -12.58
C MET A 20 -17.71 13.76 -11.70
N ALA A 21 -18.16 14.86 -11.11
CA ALA A 21 -17.33 15.69 -10.24
C ALA A 21 -16.93 14.92 -8.98
N LEU A 22 -17.89 14.22 -8.36
CA LEU A 22 -17.61 13.38 -7.19
C LEU A 22 -16.64 12.24 -7.52
N PHE A 23 -16.79 11.59 -8.69
CA PHE A 23 -15.85 10.58 -9.16
C PHE A 23 -14.42 11.11 -9.20
N TRP A 24 -14.19 12.25 -9.84
CA TRP A 24 -12.85 12.83 -9.95
C TRP A 24 -12.26 13.26 -8.61
N VAL A 25 -13.08 13.82 -7.71
CA VAL A 25 -12.63 14.17 -6.35
C VAL A 25 -12.18 12.91 -5.60
N LEU A 26 -12.97 11.84 -5.64
CA LEU A 26 -12.64 10.58 -4.97
C LEU A 26 -11.37 9.94 -5.54
N VAL A 27 -11.23 9.91 -6.86
CA VAL A 27 -10.03 9.39 -7.55
C VAL A 27 -8.80 10.24 -7.21
N GLY A 28 -8.93 11.57 -7.21
CA GLY A 28 -7.84 12.48 -6.84
C GLY A 28 -7.36 12.28 -5.41
N LEU A 29 -8.30 12.16 -4.45
CA LEU A 29 -7.97 11.86 -3.05
C LEU A 29 -7.28 10.51 -2.89
N LEU A 30 -7.77 9.48 -3.58
CA LEU A 30 -7.14 8.16 -3.58
C LEU A 30 -5.71 8.23 -4.12
N ALA A 31 -5.49 8.96 -5.22
CA ALA A 31 -4.17 9.14 -5.81
C ALA A 31 -3.20 9.85 -4.86
N ILE A 32 -3.64 10.92 -4.19
CA ILE A 32 -2.82 11.64 -3.20
C ILE A 32 -2.38 10.70 -2.07
N VAL A 33 -3.32 9.94 -1.51
CA VAL A 33 -3.03 9.02 -0.41
C VAL A 33 -2.10 7.89 -0.85
N ASN A 34 -2.27 7.36 -2.07
CA ASN A 34 -1.36 6.37 -2.62
C ASN A 34 0.06 6.91 -2.81
N SER A 35 0.19 8.12 -3.34
CA SER A 35 1.49 8.77 -3.50
C SER A 35 2.21 8.92 -2.16
N ILE A 36 1.49 9.31 -1.10
CA ILE A 36 2.06 9.37 0.25
C ILE A 36 2.55 7.99 0.70
N CYS A 37 1.75 6.93 0.50
CA CYS A 37 2.16 5.57 0.84
C CYS A 37 3.46 5.15 0.12
N TYR A 38 3.58 5.42 -1.17
CA TYR A 38 4.81 5.10 -1.92
C TYR A 38 6.01 5.92 -1.47
N LEU A 39 5.82 7.21 -1.16
CA LEU A 39 6.88 8.06 -0.61
C LEU A 39 7.35 7.58 0.76
N THR A 40 6.42 7.18 1.63
CA THR A 40 6.75 6.60 2.94
C THR A 40 7.48 5.28 2.77
N GLU A 41 7.02 4.40 1.88
CA GLU A 41 7.71 3.15 1.57
C GLU A 41 9.16 3.43 1.16
N ASP A 42 9.39 4.31 0.19
CA ASP A 42 10.74 4.63 -0.29
C ASP A 42 11.64 5.22 0.80
N THR A 43 11.08 6.02 1.72
CA THR A 43 11.81 6.63 2.84
C THR A 43 12.22 5.58 3.87
N MET A 44 11.29 4.69 4.24
CA MET A 44 11.48 3.73 5.33
C MET A 44 12.35 2.53 4.94
N LYS A 45 12.61 2.29 3.65
CA LYS A 45 13.46 1.19 3.16
C LYS A 45 14.84 1.15 3.82
N ALA A 46 15.41 2.32 4.09
CA ALA A 46 16.71 2.42 4.74
C ALA A 46 16.68 1.90 6.19
N GLU A 47 15.55 2.04 6.87
CA GLU A 47 15.35 1.57 8.23
C GLU A 47 14.89 0.12 8.29
N VAL A 48 14.16 -0.36 7.29
CA VAL A 48 13.60 -1.72 7.29
C VAL A 48 14.61 -2.76 6.79
N TRP A 49 15.55 -2.36 5.93
CA TRP A 49 16.46 -3.30 5.26
C TRP A 49 17.92 -3.13 5.69
N PRO A 50 18.58 -4.21 6.15
CA PRO A 50 20.01 -4.21 6.43
C PRO A 50 20.81 -3.74 5.21
N THR A 51 21.85 -2.96 5.43
CA THR A 51 22.64 -2.32 4.36
C THR A 51 23.20 -3.35 3.38
N GLY A 52 23.73 -4.46 3.88
CA GLY A 52 24.33 -5.52 3.07
C GLY A 52 23.34 -6.28 2.17
N GLN A 53 22.04 -6.25 2.48
CA GLN A 53 21.00 -6.97 1.73
C GLN A 53 19.96 -6.04 1.10
N ARG A 54 20.09 -4.72 1.31
CA ARG A 54 19.12 -3.71 0.88
C ARG A 54 18.78 -3.84 -0.60
N GLY A 55 19.78 -4.00 -1.46
CA GLY A 55 19.58 -4.17 -2.90
C GLY A 55 18.72 -5.38 -3.25
N THR A 56 19.01 -6.54 -2.65
CA THR A 56 18.27 -7.79 -2.87
C THR A 56 16.83 -7.70 -2.36
N LEU A 57 16.63 -7.16 -1.16
CA LEU A 57 15.29 -7.00 -0.58
C LEU A 57 14.46 -5.98 -1.39
N THR A 58 15.08 -4.90 -1.86
CA THR A 58 14.43 -3.95 -2.78
C THR A 58 14.00 -4.61 -4.08
N ALA A 59 14.90 -5.38 -4.69
CA ALA A 59 14.63 -6.07 -5.94
C ALA A 59 13.51 -7.09 -5.77
N LEU A 60 13.51 -7.85 -4.68
CA LEU A 60 12.47 -8.81 -4.35
C LEU A 60 11.11 -8.14 -4.15
N ALA A 61 11.06 -7.07 -3.35
CA ALA A 61 9.82 -6.32 -3.12
C ALA A 61 9.23 -5.78 -4.43
N ARG A 62 10.08 -5.20 -5.30
CA ARG A 62 9.66 -4.71 -6.62
C ARG A 62 9.22 -5.82 -7.56
N PHE A 63 9.95 -6.93 -7.57
CA PHE A 63 9.61 -8.09 -8.40
C PHE A 63 8.25 -8.66 -8.01
N ILE A 64 7.97 -8.82 -6.72
CA ILE A 64 6.67 -9.28 -6.22
C ILE A 64 5.58 -8.27 -6.58
N SER A 65 5.81 -6.98 -6.34
CA SER A 65 4.80 -5.94 -6.63
C SER A 65 4.45 -5.88 -8.11
N ILE A 66 5.44 -5.77 -9.00
CA ILE A 66 5.23 -5.69 -10.45
C ILE A 66 4.72 -7.05 -10.99
N GLY A 67 5.29 -8.14 -10.50
CA GLY A 67 4.95 -9.50 -10.92
C GLY A 67 3.51 -9.88 -10.58
N LEU A 68 3.01 -9.48 -9.40
CA LEU A 68 1.61 -9.70 -9.00
C LEU A 68 0.65 -8.70 -9.66
N TYR A 69 1.12 -7.53 -10.08
CA TYR A 69 0.28 -6.55 -10.77
C TYR A 69 -0.22 -7.06 -12.12
N ILE A 70 0.61 -7.76 -12.89
CA ILE A 70 0.23 -8.35 -14.20
C ILE A 70 -1.00 -9.28 -14.07
N PRO A 71 -0.97 -10.36 -13.27
CA PRO A 71 -2.12 -11.24 -13.13
C PRO A 71 -3.31 -10.52 -12.50
N ALA A 72 -3.10 -9.55 -11.61
CA ALA A 72 -4.18 -8.75 -11.05
C ALA A 72 -4.94 -7.97 -12.13
N ILE A 73 -4.26 -7.40 -13.13
CA ILE A 73 -4.91 -6.74 -14.28
C ILE A 73 -5.78 -7.73 -15.05
N TYR A 74 -5.27 -8.91 -15.39
CA TYR A 74 -6.03 -9.92 -16.13
C TYR A 74 -7.24 -10.42 -15.34
N LEU A 75 -7.08 -10.62 -14.03
CA LEU A 75 -8.15 -11.06 -13.16
C LEU A 75 -9.25 -10.00 -13.00
N THR A 76 -8.86 -8.73 -12.88
CA THR A 76 -9.80 -7.63 -12.63
C THR A 76 -10.44 -7.06 -13.89
N GLY A 77 -9.87 -7.29 -15.08
CA GLY A 77 -10.33 -6.71 -16.34
C GLY A 77 -11.76 -7.08 -16.77
N SER A 78 -12.30 -8.19 -16.28
CA SER A 78 -13.67 -8.64 -16.56
C SER A 78 -14.59 -8.60 -15.34
N MET A 79 -14.12 -8.09 -14.19
CA MET A 79 -14.90 -8.08 -12.96
C MET A 79 -15.99 -7.01 -12.98
N PRO A 80 -17.19 -7.31 -12.47
CA PRO A 80 -18.18 -6.29 -12.13
C PRO A 80 -17.61 -5.32 -11.10
N VAL A 81 -18.09 -4.07 -11.12
CA VAL A 81 -17.58 -2.97 -10.27
C VAL A 81 -17.54 -3.36 -8.78
N ASN A 82 -18.58 -4.02 -8.26
CA ASN A 82 -18.62 -4.44 -6.85
C ASN A 82 -17.51 -5.45 -6.52
N THR A 83 -17.31 -6.46 -7.38
CA THR A 83 -16.28 -7.48 -7.20
C THR A 83 -14.88 -6.88 -7.34
N TYR A 84 -14.71 -5.93 -8.26
CA TYR A 84 -13.47 -5.18 -8.43
C TYR A 84 -13.08 -4.43 -7.15
N PHE A 85 -14.02 -3.69 -6.53
CA PHE A 85 -13.74 -2.97 -5.29
C PHE A 85 -13.49 -3.89 -4.11
N LEU A 86 -14.17 -5.03 -4.02
CA LEU A 86 -13.90 -6.04 -3.00
C LEU A 86 -12.48 -6.64 -3.16
N PHE A 87 -12.09 -6.98 -4.38
CA PHE A 87 -10.74 -7.46 -4.68
C PHE A 87 -9.69 -6.42 -4.28
N ASN A 88 -9.86 -5.17 -4.73
CA ASN A 88 -8.93 -4.09 -4.46
C ASN A 88 -8.84 -3.78 -2.96
N ALA A 89 -9.99 -3.75 -2.25
CA ALA A 89 -10.01 -3.61 -0.80
C ALA A 89 -9.28 -4.76 -0.10
N GLY A 90 -9.41 -6.00 -0.59
CA GLY A 90 -8.66 -7.16 -0.08
C GLY A 90 -7.15 -6.99 -0.19
N VAL A 91 -6.65 -6.51 -1.33
CA VAL A 91 -5.22 -6.23 -1.53
C VAL A 91 -4.73 -5.17 -0.52
N TRP A 92 -5.45 -4.06 -0.39
CA TRP A 92 -5.09 -3.01 0.56
C TRP A 92 -5.26 -3.43 2.02
N PHE A 93 -6.17 -4.36 2.31
CA PHE A 93 -6.36 -4.90 3.65
C PHE A 93 -5.15 -5.70 4.10
N VAL A 94 -4.55 -6.52 3.22
CA VAL A 94 -3.28 -7.21 3.52
C VAL A 94 -2.19 -6.20 3.84
N GLY A 95 -2.08 -5.12 3.06
CA GLY A 95 -1.15 -4.03 3.35
C GLY A 95 -1.40 -3.35 4.70
N LEU A 96 -2.68 -3.13 5.05
CA LEU A 96 -3.07 -2.57 6.34
C LEU A 96 -2.69 -3.49 7.51
N LEU A 97 -2.88 -4.80 7.38
CA LEU A 97 -2.50 -5.77 8.40
C LEU A 97 -0.99 -5.77 8.63
N THR A 98 -0.19 -5.77 7.55
CA THR A 98 1.28 -5.71 7.66
C THR A 98 1.74 -4.40 8.28
N ALA A 99 1.14 -3.27 7.89
CA ALA A 99 1.44 -1.97 8.50
C ALA A 99 1.03 -1.93 9.98
N GLY A 100 -0.09 -2.55 10.34
CA GLY A 100 -0.54 -2.67 11.74
C GLY A 100 0.41 -3.54 12.57
N ALA A 101 0.88 -4.67 12.01
CA ALA A 101 1.90 -5.50 12.66
C ALA A 101 3.20 -4.72 12.89
N TRP A 102 3.63 -3.92 11.91
CA TRP A 102 4.80 -3.06 12.06
C TRP A 102 4.58 -1.95 13.09
N LEU A 103 3.38 -1.34 13.15
CA LEU A 103 3.09 -0.31 14.16
C LEU A 103 3.17 -0.86 15.60
N LEU A 104 2.83 -2.13 15.80
CA LEU A 104 2.82 -2.76 17.12
C LEU A 104 4.18 -3.36 17.53
N TRP A 105 4.96 -3.88 16.58
CA TRP A 105 6.19 -4.63 16.85
C TRP A 105 7.44 -4.13 16.13
N GLY A 106 7.28 -3.19 15.20
CA GLY A 106 8.37 -2.59 14.44
C GLY A 106 9.24 -1.71 15.33
N ARG A 107 10.51 -1.61 14.95
CA ARG A 107 11.49 -0.69 15.55
C ARG A 107 11.83 0.34 14.49
N GLU A 108 11.70 1.62 14.82
CA GLU A 108 11.94 2.71 13.87
C GLU A 108 12.71 3.84 14.54
N THR A 109 13.40 4.65 13.74
CA THR A 109 14.21 5.75 14.26
C THR A 109 13.37 6.84 14.94
N GLY A 110 12.11 6.98 14.52
CA GLY A 110 11.12 7.86 15.14
C GLY A 110 10.82 7.51 16.61
N GLN A 111 11.16 6.29 17.05
CA GLN A 111 11.02 5.84 18.44
C GLN A 111 12.33 5.98 19.24
N GLY A 112 13.36 6.64 18.68
CA GLY A 112 14.66 6.84 19.32
C GLY A 112 15.64 5.67 19.14
N VAL A 113 15.34 4.73 18.26
CA VAL A 113 16.19 3.58 17.91
C VAL A 113 17.22 3.99 16.85
N SER A 114 18.44 3.46 16.89
CA SER A 114 19.43 3.72 15.83
C SER A 114 19.01 3.03 14.51
N ILE A 115 19.47 3.54 13.36
CA ILE A 115 19.20 2.91 12.05
C ILE A 115 19.71 1.47 12.01
N GLU A 116 20.86 1.21 12.62
CA GLU A 116 21.48 -0.13 12.69
C GLU A 116 20.59 -1.10 13.46
N GLN A 117 19.97 -0.65 14.56
CA GLN A 117 19.07 -1.48 15.35
C GLN A 117 17.69 -1.63 14.70
N ALA A 118 17.18 -0.59 14.04
CA ALA A 118 15.92 -0.64 13.29
C ALA A 118 16.02 -1.60 12.10
N SER A 119 17.14 -1.58 11.38
CA SER A 119 17.40 -2.44 10.22
C SER A 119 17.86 -3.85 10.57
N GLY A 120 18.01 -4.16 11.86
CA GLY A 120 18.41 -5.48 12.34
C GLY A 120 19.89 -5.81 12.11
N GLU A 121 20.73 -4.80 11.90
CA GLU A 121 22.19 -4.96 11.83
C GLU A 121 22.79 -5.21 13.22
N ILE A 122 22.14 -4.70 14.27
CA ILE A 122 22.47 -4.94 15.68
C ILE A 122 21.19 -5.26 16.49
N ALA A 123 21.34 -5.99 17.59
CA ALA A 123 20.23 -6.43 18.46
C ALA A 123 19.67 -5.29 19.33
#